data_AF-A0AAV5KD06-F1
#
_entry.id   AF-A0AAV5KD06-F1
#
_cell.length_a   1.000
_cell.length_b   1.000
_cell.length_c   1.000
_cell.angle_alpha   90.00
_cell.angle_beta   90.00
_cell.angle_gamma   90.00
#
_symmetry.space_group_name_H-M   'P 1'
#
loop_
_entity.id
_entity.type
_entity.pdbx_description
1 polymer ?
#
loop_
_entity_poly.entity_id
_entity_poly.type
_entity_poly.pdbx_seq_one_letter_code
_entity_poly.pdbx_strand_id
1 'polypeptide(L)'
;MPAKRHPDMANQYPQLPCLVPNYQQGTFNVAQAMKMDLQFPSNIQIPVGSISFITVAAITICLPLYDRLLVPALEKITNQEGGFTFLQRIGIGNMFAVLNLLVSGFVERKRRESAISYGTPDGVAPMSVIWLAPQLILLGFVEMFGIVGLIEFYNKQFPNHMRSIGTSLLYLSLSLSSYSSSFVVNVVHKDCHF
;
A
#
# COMPACT_ATOMS: atom_id res chain seq x y z
N MET A 1 11.50 -49.40 -13.60
CA MET A 1 12.27 -48.21 -14.05
C MET A 1 11.52 -46.97 -13.58
N PRO A 2 12.20 -46.05 -12.89
CA PRO A 2 11.58 -45.13 -11.94
C PRO A 2 10.93 -43.90 -12.58
N ALA A 3 9.91 -43.40 -11.89
CA ALA A 3 9.08 -42.25 -12.23
C ALA A 3 9.91 -40.96 -12.42
N LYS A 4 9.66 -40.25 -13.51
CA LYS A 4 10.17 -38.90 -13.75
C LYS A 4 9.62 -37.97 -12.66
N ARG A 5 10.54 -37.50 -11.81
CA ARG A 5 10.34 -36.44 -10.82
C ARG A 5 9.86 -35.18 -11.53
N HIS A 6 8.59 -34.82 -11.30
CA HIS A 6 8.08 -33.49 -11.63
C HIS A 6 8.97 -32.46 -10.90
N PRO A 7 9.48 -31.43 -11.60
CA PRO A 7 10.23 -30.37 -10.93
C PRO A 7 9.30 -29.65 -9.95
N ASP A 8 9.84 -29.40 -8.76
CA ASP A 8 9.19 -28.80 -7.62
C ASP A 8 8.51 -27.46 -7.98
N MET A 9 7.18 -27.45 -7.92
CA MET A 9 6.33 -26.25 -8.02
C MET A 9 6.52 -25.28 -6.84
N ALA A 10 7.44 -25.56 -5.93
CA ALA A 10 7.73 -24.75 -4.74
C ALA A 10 8.67 -23.57 -4.99
N ASN A 11 9.26 -23.44 -6.20
CA ASN A 11 10.30 -22.44 -6.46
C ASN A 11 9.91 -21.35 -7.50
N GLN A 12 8.63 -21.25 -7.87
CA GLN A 12 8.18 -20.36 -8.96
C GLN A 12 7.60 -19.00 -8.49
N TYR A 13 7.55 -18.69 -7.19
CA TYR A 13 7.03 -17.39 -6.72
C TYR A 13 7.85 -16.78 -5.58
N PRO A 14 8.97 -16.09 -5.88
CA PRO A 14 9.70 -15.31 -4.88
C PRO A 14 8.98 -14.00 -4.46
N GLN A 15 7.69 -13.84 -4.78
CA GLN A 15 6.93 -12.60 -4.54
C GLN A 15 6.10 -12.62 -3.25
N LEU A 16 6.13 -13.70 -2.46
CA LEU A 16 5.30 -13.82 -1.26
C LEU A 16 5.79 -13.09 0.01
N PRO A 17 7.07 -12.69 0.19
CA PRO A 17 7.47 -11.91 1.37
C PRO A 17 7.31 -10.38 1.23
N CYS A 18 7.13 -9.83 0.02
CA CYS A 18 7.16 -8.38 -0.19
C CYS A 18 5.79 -7.68 -0.01
N LEU A 19 4.73 -8.41 0.32
CA LEU A 19 3.37 -7.86 0.48
C LEU A 19 3.03 -7.46 1.93
N VAL A 20 3.87 -7.85 2.91
CA VAL A 20 3.72 -7.46 4.32
C VAL A 20 3.66 -5.94 4.55
N PRO A 21 4.40 -5.06 3.82
CA PRO A 21 4.36 -3.63 4.10
C PRO A 21 3.09 -2.94 3.62
N ASN A 22 2.28 -3.54 2.74
CA ASN A 22 1.15 -2.84 2.11
C ASN A 22 -0.07 -2.73 3.03
N TYR A 23 -0.32 -3.72 3.89
CA TYR A 23 -1.53 -3.71 4.72
C TYR A 23 -1.37 -3.03 6.09
N GLN A 24 -0.13 -2.87 6.57
CA GLN A 24 0.12 -2.12 7.80
C GLN A 24 -0.14 -0.61 7.62
N GLN A 25 -0.12 -0.10 6.38
CA GLN A 25 -0.26 1.32 6.05
C GLN A 25 -1.59 1.92 6.52
N GLY A 26 -2.70 1.18 6.39
CA GLY A 26 -4.04 1.68 6.75
C GLY A 26 -4.14 2.05 8.24
N THR A 27 -3.72 1.14 9.12
CA THR A 27 -3.75 1.36 10.57
C THR A 27 -2.65 2.31 11.04
N PHE A 28 -1.46 2.23 10.43
CA PHE A 28 -0.33 3.07 10.79
C PHE A 28 -0.58 4.56 10.49
N ASN A 29 -1.16 4.88 9.33
CA ASN A 29 -1.48 6.27 8.97
C ASN A 29 -2.46 6.92 9.95
N VAL A 30 -3.46 6.16 10.41
CA VAL A 30 -4.43 6.62 11.41
C VAL A 30 -3.75 6.82 12.77
N ALA A 31 -2.92 5.87 13.20
CA ALA A 31 -2.18 5.97 14.47
C ALA A 31 -1.17 7.14 14.47
N GLN A 32 -0.46 7.35 13.36
CA GLN A 32 0.45 8.47 13.17
C GLN A 32 -0.31 9.81 13.25
N ALA A 33 -1.48 9.88 12.63
CA ALA A 33 -2.32 11.07 12.66
C ALA A 33 -2.93 11.38 14.05
N MET A 34 -3.23 10.37 14.87
CA MET A 34 -3.64 10.59 16.27
C MET A 34 -2.55 11.26 17.12
N LYS A 35 -1.28 11.20 16.67
CA LYS A 35 -0.12 11.82 17.34
C LYS A 35 0.35 13.11 16.68
N MET A 36 -0.49 13.72 15.84
CA MET A 36 -0.24 14.97 15.14
C MET A 36 -1.32 16.01 15.42
N ASP A 37 -1.03 17.26 15.08
CA ASP A 37 -2.00 18.34 15.18
C ASP A 37 -2.98 18.29 13.99
N LEU A 38 -4.26 18.18 14.33
CA LEU A 38 -5.39 18.05 13.41
C LEU A 38 -6.02 19.41 13.08
N GLN A 39 -5.46 20.51 13.62
CA GLN A 39 -5.90 21.86 13.31
C GLN A 39 -5.42 22.28 11.92
N PHE A 40 -6.38 22.62 11.05
CA PHE A 40 -6.10 23.25 9.77
C PHE A 40 -5.85 24.76 9.98
N PRO A 41 -5.06 25.44 9.12
CA PRO A 41 -4.80 26.88 9.22
C PRO A 41 -6.04 27.79 9.30
N SER A 42 -7.23 27.28 8.93
CA SER A 42 -8.52 27.98 8.96
C SER A 42 -9.42 27.64 10.15
N ASN A 43 -8.87 27.09 11.24
CA ASN A 43 -9.61 26.72 12.47
C ASN A 43 -10.60 25.54 12.30
N ILE A 44 -10.46 24.76 11.22
CA ILE A 44 -11.25 23.55 10.96
C ILE A 44 -10.50 22.35 11.53
N GLN A 45 -11.13 21.60 12.45
CA GLN A 45 -10.57 20.37 12.99
C GLN A 45 -10.86 19.20 12.04
N ILE A 46 -9.81 18.59 11.49
CA ILE A 46 -9.97 17.43 10.61
C ILE A 46 -10.10 16.18 11.48
N PRO A 47 -11.15 15.35 11.34
CA PRO A 47 -11.24 14.08 12.02
C PRO A 47 -10.12 13.15 11.53
N VAL A 48 -9.47 12.41 12.45
CA VAL A 48 -8.43 11.42 12.10
C VAL A 48 -8.96 10.41 11.05
N GLY A 49 -10.23 10.03 11.15
CA GLY A 49 -10.88 9.11 10.21
C GLY A 49 -11.02 9.64 8.77
N SER A 50 -10.96 10.97 8.56
CA SER A 50 -11.09 11.59 7.25
C SER A 50 -9.79 11.60 6.44
N ILE A 51 -8.66 11.21 7.03
CA ILE A 51 -7.34 11.28 6.39
C ILE A 51 -7.24 10.30 5.21
N SER A 52 -7.88 9.14 5.31
CA SER A 52 -7.97 8.16 4.22
C SER A 52 -8.71 8.70 2.99
N PHE A 53 -9.52 9.75 3.14
CA PHE A 53 -10.19 10.40 2.01
C PHE A 53 -9.18 10.95 1.00
N ILE A 54 -8.00 11.39 1.45
CA ILE A 54 -6.93 11.88 0.57
C ILE A 54 -6.47 10.76 -0.37
N THR A 55 -6.30 9.55 0.13
CA THR A 55 -5.92 8.37 -0.67
C THR A 55 -7.01 8.04 -1.69
N VAL A 56 -8.27 8.00 -1.27
CA VAL A 56 -9.41 7.71 -2.16
C VAL A 56 -9.56 8.77 -3.24
N ALA A 57 -9.41 10.06 -2.88
CA ALA A 57 -9.42 11.16 -3.84
C ALA A 57 -8.26 11.06 -4.83
N ALA A 58 -7.05 10.71 -4.36
CA ALA A 58 -5.89 10.51 -5.22
C ALA A 58 -6.15 9.40 -6.25
N ILE A 59 -6.68 8.25 -5.83
CA ILE A 59 -7.06 7.14 -6.74
C ILE A 59 -8.14 7.61 -7.72
N THR A 60 -9.18 8.28 -7.24
CA THR A 60 -10.30 8.75 -8.06
C THR A 60 -9.85 9.71 -9.16
N ILE A 61 -8.83 10.52 -8.90
CA ILE A 61 -8.25 11.45 -9.88
C ILE A 61 -7.26 10.73 -10.79
N CYS A 62 -6.42 9.85 -10.24
CA CYS A 62 -5.36 9.18 -11.00
C CYS A 62 -5.88 8.07 -11.91
N LEU A 63 -6.94 7.36 -11.53
CA LEU A 63 -7.52 6.27 -12.31
C LEU A 63 -8.01 6.71 -13.70
N PRO A 64 -8.85 7.76 -13.85
CA PRO A 64 -9.26 8.21 -15.18
C PRO A 64 -8.10 8.81 -15.98
N LEU A 65 -7.10 9.41 -15.34
CA LEU A 65 -5.87 9.86 -16.01
C LEU A 65 -5.08 8.67 -16.55
N TYR A 66 -4.98 7.59 -15.77
CA TYR A 66 -4.34 6.35 -16.18
C TYR A 66 -5.06 5.73 -17.39
N ASP A 67 -6.37 5.55 -17.31
CA ASP A 67 -7.17 4.93 -18.36
C ASP A 67 -7.24 5.77 -19.65
N ARG A 68 -7.28 7.11 -19.55
CA ARG A 68 -7.41 7.98 -20.73
C ARG A 68 -6.09 8.45 -21.34
N LEU A 69 -5.02 8.59 -20.55
CA LEU A 69 -3.75 9.13 -21.06
C LEU A 69 -2.69 8.04 -21.18
N LEU A 70 -2.48 7.27 -20.11
CA LEU A 70 -1.40 6.28 -20.08
C LEU A 70 -1.71 5.08 -20.96
N VAL A 71 -2.88 4.45 -20.80
CA VAL A 71 -3.27 3.26 -21.58
C VAL A 71 -3.17 3.49 -23.10
N PRO A 72 -3.83 4.50 -23.70
CA PRO A 72 -3.75 4.70 -25.14
C PRO A 72 -2.37 5.18 -25.63
N ALA A 73 -1.59 5.88 -24.80
CA ALA A 73 -0.21 6.23 -25.15
C ALA A 73 0.68 4.97 -25.19
N LEU A 74 0.50 4.06 -24.24
CA LEU A 74 1.23 2.80 -24.18
C LEU A 74 0.80 1.84 -25.28
N GLU A 75 -0.48 1.76 -25.62
CA GLU A 75 -0.93 0.95 -26.77
C GLU A 75 -0.31 1.43 -28.08
N LYS A 76 -0.16 2.75 -28.27
CA LYS A 76 0.52 3.32 -29.44
C LYS A 76 2.01 3.02 -29.50
N ILE A 77 2.69 2.91 -28.36
CA ILE A 77 4.13 2.66 -28.28
C ILE A 77 4.43 1.17 -28.37
N THR A 78 3.70 0.34 -27.61
CA THR A 78 3.98 -1.09 -27.45
C THR A 78 3.27 -1.94 -28.51
N ASN A 79 2.27 -1.38 -29.21
CA ASN A 79 1.48 -2.08 -30.24
C ASN A 79 0.85 -3.40 -29.73
N GLN A 80 0.55 -3.46 -28.43
CA GLN A 80 -0.07 -4.58 -27.74
C GLN A 80 -1.30 -4.06 -26.99
N GLU A 81 -2.39 -4.82 -27.02
CA GLU A 81 -3.62 -4.51 -26.27
C GLU A 81 -3.30 -4.35 -24.77
N GLY A 82 -3.59 -3.18 -24.20
CA GLY A 82 -3.31 -2.84 -22.80
C GLY A 82 -1.93 -2.21 -22.50
N GLY A 83 -1.01 -2.13 -23.45
CA GLY A 83 0.22 -1.32 -23.38
C GLY A 83 1.34 -1.79 -22.42
N PHE A 84 1.03 -2.18 -21.17
CA PHE A 84 1.96 -2.73 -20.18
C PHE A 84 1.65 -4.20 -19.87
N THR A 85 2.67 -5.02 -19.64
CA THR A 85 2.45 -6.36 -19.07
C THR A 85 1.99 -6.26 -17.61
N PHE A 86 1.10 -7.16 -17.17
CA PHE A 86 0.59 -7.18 -15.79
C PHE A 86 1.72 -7.27 -14.74
N LEU A 87 2.82 -8.00 -15.03
CA LEU A 87 4.01 -8.03 -14.19
C LEU A 87 4.66 -6.66 -14.01
N GLN A 88 4.77 -5.86 -15.08
CA GLN A 88 5.35 -4.52 -15.01
C GLN A 88 4.48 -3.58 -14.19
N ARG A 89 3.15 -3.65 -14.33
CA ARG A 89 2.21 -2.86 -13.52
C ARG A 89 2.38 -3.16 -12.02
N ILE A 90 2.45 -4.44 -11.67
CA ILE A 90 2.72 -4.89 -10.29
C ILE A 90 4.11 -4.41 -9.82
N GLY A 91 5.13 -4.49 -10.67
CA GLY A 91 6.49 -4.02 -10.36
C GLY A 91 6.53 -2.51 -10.07
N ILE A 92 5.85 -1.70 -10.88
CA ILE A 92 5.74 -0.24 -10.69
C ILE A 92 5.02 0.07 -9.37
N GLY A 93 3.92 -0.63 -9.08
CA GLY A 93 3.21 -0.50 -7.80
C GLY A 93 4.13 -0.79 -6.60
N ASN A 94 4.97 -1.83 -6.68
CA ASN A 94 5.95 -2.14 -5.64
C ASN A 94 7.05 -1.07 -5.51
N MET A 95 7.52 -0.48 -6.62
CA MET A 95 8.48 0.63 -6.55
C MET A 95 7.88 1.83 -5.80
N PHE A 96 6.64 2.20 -6.10
CA PHE A 96 5.92 3.24 -5.36
C PHE A 96 5.70 2.86 -3.89
N ALA A 97 5.54 1.57 -3.57
CA ALA A 97 5.38 1.11 -2.18
C ALA A 97 6.65 1.35 -1.37
N VAL A 98 7.82 1.07 -1.97
CA VAL A 98 9.11 1.38 -1.34
C VAL A 98 9.29 2.89 -1.15
N LEU A 99 8.96 3.69 -2.16
CA LEU A 99 9.02 5.16 -2.05
C LEU A 99 8.07 5.70 -0.97
N ASN A 100 6.85 5.18 -0.90
CA ASN A 100 5.89 5.53 0.14
C ASN A 100 6.44 5.24 1.54
N LEU A 101 7.03 4.05 1.74
CA LEU A 101 7.62 3.68 3.02
C LEU A 101 8.80 4.58 3.41
N LEU A 102 9.65 4.97 2.45
CA LEU A 102 10.75 5.91 2.67
C LEU A 102 10.25 7.29 3.10
N VAL A 103 9.22 7.82 2.40
CA VAL A 103 8.60 9.10 2.74
C VAL A 103 7.96 9.04 4.12
N SER A 104 7.21 7.97 4.41
CA SER A 104 6.57 7.77 5.71
C SER A 104 7.59 7.70 6.85
N GLY A 105 8.69 6.98 6.66
CA GLY A 105 9.79 6.93 7.63
C GLY A 105 10.45 8.29 7.87
N PHE A 106 10.60 9.11 6.83
CA PHE A 106 11.14 10.47 6.98
C PHE A 106 10.18 11.40 7.73
N VAL A 107 8.88 11.34 7.41
CA VAL A 107 7.85 12.12 8.09
C VAL A 107 7.77 11.72 9.57
N GLU A 108 7.78 10.42 9.87
CA GLU A 108 7.75 9.93 11.25
C GLU A 108 9.01 10.31 12.03
N ARG A 109 10.19 10.28 11.39
CA ARG A 109 11.42 10.77 12.01
C ARG A 109 11.30 12.24 12.40
N LYS A 110 10.83 13.10 11.50
CA LYS A 110 10.61 14.53 11.81
C LYS A 110 9.56 14.73 12.91
N ARG A 111 8.46 13.97 12.88
CA ARG A 111 7.42 14.01 13.91
C ARG A 111 8.01 13.65 15.28
N ARG A 112 8.80 12.57 15.34
CA ARG A 112 9.45 12.09 16.58
C ARG A 112 10.46 13.10 17.11
N GLU A 113 11.32 13.66 16.26
CA GLU A 113 12.29 14.69 16.66
C GLU A 113 11.58 15.93 17.25
N SER A 114 10.47 16.36 16.62
CA SER A 114 9.62 17.45 17.13
C SER A 114 8.98 17.09 18.48
N ALA A 115 8.38 15.91 18.64
CA ALA A 115 7.78 15.49 19.91
C ALA A 115 8.81 15.48 21.06
N ILE A 116 10.05 15.07 20.78
CA ILE A 116 11.13 15.06 21.78
C ILE A 116 11.56 16.49 22.14
N SER A 117 11.70 17.40 21.17
CA SER A 117 12.13 18.78 21.43
C SER A 117 11.11 19.60 22.22
N TYR A 118 9.82 19.33 22.03
CA TYR A 118 8.74 20.03 22.75
C TYR A 118 8.41 19.40 24.11
N GLY A 119 8.96 18.21 24.43
CA GLY A 119 8.79 17.56 25.73
C GLY A 119 7.34 17.17 26.05
N THR A 120 6.51 16.91 25.05
CA THR A 120 5.08 16.61 25.24
C THR A 120 4.89 15.25 25.94
N PRO A 121 4.21 15.19 27.10
CA PRO A 121 4.02 13.94 27.87
C PRO A 121 3.32 12.82 27.08
N ASP A 122 2.43 13.20 26.15
CA ASP A 122 1.64 12.26 25.35
C ASP A 122 2.29 11.88 24.02
N GLY A 123 3.49 12.41 23.71
CA GLY A 123 4.20 12.18 22.45
C GLY A 123 3.52 12.78 21.21
N VAL A 124 2.61 13.73 21.41
CA VAL A 124 1.94 14.50 20.36
C VAL A 124 2.89 15.59 19.87
N ALA A 125 3.21 15.57 18.58
CA ALA A 125 4.04 16.60 17.96
C ALA A 125 3.15 17.76 17.48
N PRO A 126 3.57 19.03 17.67
CA PRO A 126 2.90 20.19 17.07
C PRO A 126 3.23 20.27 15.56
N MET A 127 2.89 19.20 14.84
CA MET A 127 3.12 19.02 13.42
C MET A 127 1.78 18.82 12.74
N SER A 128 1.48 19.64 11.74
CA SER A 128 0.19 19.57 11.04
C SER A 128 0.05 18.25 10.27
N VAL A 129 -1.16 17.68 10.31
CA VAL A 129 -1.56 16.48 9.56
C VAL A 129 -1.33 16.58 8.04
N ILE A 130 -1.22 17.80 7.48
CA ILE A 130 -0.95 18.04 6.06
C ILE A 130 0.36 17.36 5.62
N TRP A 131 1.32 17.16 6.53
CA TRP A 131 2.56 16.44 6.25
C TRP A 131 2.36 14.97 5.89
N LEU A 132 1.20 14.37 6.16
CA LEU A 132 0.84 13.02 5.70
C LEU A 132 0.33 13.02 4.24
N ALA A 133 -0.05 14.16 3.66
CA ALA A 133 -0.54 14.22 2.28
C ALA A 133 0.41 13.55 1.26
N PRO A 134 1.74 13.78 1.25
CA PRO A 134 2.62 13.15 0.28
C PRO A 134 2.66 11.61 0.37
N GLN A 135 2.68 11.03 1.59
CA GLN A 135 2.63 9.57 1.76
C GLN A 135 1.25 9.02 1.33
N LEU A 136 0.15 9.71 1.64
CA LEU A 136 -1.20 9.26 1.26
C LEU A 136 -1.44 9.28 -0.25
N ILE A 137 -0.88 10.28 -0.94
CA ILE A 137 -0.93 10.36 -2.41
C ILE A 137 -0.12 9.21 -3.02
N LEU A 138 1.10 8.97 -2.52
CA LEU A 138 1.93 7.85 -2.97
C LEU A 138 1.26 6.50 -2.73
N LEU A 139 0.61 6.32 -1.58
CA LEU A 139 -0.19 5.14 -1.27
C LEU A 139 -1.32 4.95 -2.29
N GLY A 140 -1.98 6.03 -2.73
CA GLY A 140 -2.98 5.95 -3.80
C GLY A 140 -2.41 5.41 -5.12
N PHE A 141 -1.18 5.79 -5.48
CA PHE A 141 -0.50 5.22 -6.65
C PHE A 141 -0.17 3.74 -6.47
N VAL A 142 0.26 3.33 -5.27
CA VAL A 142 0.53 1.92 -4.94
C VAL A 142 -0.72 1.08 -5.14
N GLU A 143 -1.85 1.52 -4.59
CA GLU A 143 -3.12 0.80 -4.72
C GLU A 143 -3.61 0.76 -6.17
N MET A 144 -3.51 1.87 -6.90
CA MET A 144 -3.89 1.94 -8.30
C MET A 144 -3.11 0.92 -9.15
N PHE A 145 -1.77 0.97 -9.14
CA PHE A 145 -0.96 0.07 -9.97
C PHE A 145 -0.93 -1.36 -9.45
N GLY A 146 -0.92 -1.53 -8.13
CA GLY A 146 -0.91 -2.83 -7.46
C GLY A 146 -2.20 -3.61 -7.72
N ILE A 147 -3.36 -3.03 -7.42
CA ILE A 147 -4.66 -3.71 -7.54
C ILE A 147 -5.00 -3.96 -9.01
N VAL A 148 -4.80 -2.98 -9.90
CA VAL A 148 -5.06 -3.16 -11.34
C VAL A 148 -4.20 -4.28 -11.91
N GLY A 149 -2.90 -4.31 -11.59
CA GLY A 149 -1.99 -5.37 -12.02
C GLY A 149 -2.37 -6.75 -11.47
N LEU A 150 -2.81 -6.83 -10.21
CA LEU A 150 -3.25 -8.07 -9.57
C LEU A 150 -4.53 -8.61 -10.24
N ILE A 151 -5.53 -7.75 -10.45
CA ILE A 151 -6.80 -8.12 -11.08
C ILE A 151 -6.53 -8.66 -12.49
N GLU A 152 -5.67 -7.99 -13.26
CA GLU A 152 -5.34 -8.39 -14.62
C GLU A 152 -4.56 -9.72 -14.66
N PHE A 153 -3.62 -9.93 -13.75
CA PHE A 153 -2.92 -11.20 -13.59
C PHE A 153 -3.91 -12.35 -13.30
N TYR A 154 -4.79 -12.17 -12.32
CA TYR A 154 -5.77 -13.19 -11.95
C TYR A 154 -6.75 -13.49 -13.08
N ASN A 155 -7.20 -12.47 -13.82
CA ASN A 155 -8.08 -12.67 -14.98
C ASN A 155 -7.39 -13.39 -16.14
N LYS A 156 -6.06 -13.25 -16.32
CA LYS A 156 -5.31 -14.01 -17.33
C LYS A 156 -4.95 -15.43 -16.88
N GLN A 157 -4.65 -15.62 -15.61
CA GLN A 157 -4.15 -16.90 -15.10
C GLN A 157 -5.27 -17.89 -14.76
N PHE A 158 -6.46 -17.40 -14.39
CA PHE A 158 -7.62 -18.23 -14.08
C PHE A 158 -8.69 -18.11 -15.18
N PRO A 159 -9.27 -19.23 -15.63
CA PRO A 159 -10.35 -19.19 -16.62
C PRO A 159 -11.61 -18.54 -16.05
N ASN A 160 -12.47 -17.98 -16.92
CA ASN A 160 -13.64 -17.17 -16.54
C ASN A 160 -14.56 -17.83 -15.49
N HIS A 161 -14.66 -19.16 -15.47
CA HIS A 161 -15.46 -19.93 -14.52
C HIS A 161 -14.85 -20.04 -13.10
N MET A 162 -13.59 -19.65 -12.90
CA MET A 162 -12.89 -19.66 -11.61
C MET A 162 -12.56 -18.25 -11.08
N ARG A 163 -13.08 -17.21 -11.72
CA ARG A 163 -12.78 -15.81 -11.36
C ARG A 163 -13.12 -15.48 -9.89
N SER A 164 -14.22 -16.03 -9.38
CA SER A 164 -14.64 -15.88 -7.97
C SER A 164 -13.66 -16.53 -6.98
N ILE A 165 -13.07 -17.68 -7.35
CA ILE A 165 -12.05 -18.35 -6.54
C ILE A 165 -10.79 -17.48 -6.51
N GLY A 166 -10.41 -16.90 -7.65
CA GLY A 166 -9.28 -15.97 -7.74
C GLY A 166 -9.42 -14.77 -6.81
N THR A 167 -10.57 -14.09 -6.83
CA THR A 167 -10.84 -12.97 -5.91
C THR A 167 -10.90 -13.40 -4.45
N SER A 168 -11.44 -14.58 -4.15
CA SER A 168 -11.49 -15.09 -2.78
C SER A 168 -10.10 -15.38 -2.23
N LEU A 169 -9.21 -15.97 -3.05
CA LEU A 169 -7.81 -16.20 -2.69
C LEU A 169 -7.07 -14.89 -2.44
N LEU A 170 -7.33 -13.86 -3.23
CA LEU A 170 -6.79 -12.52 -3.01
C LEU A 170 -7.17 -11.99 -1.62
N TYR A 171 -8.47 -11.96 -1.28
CA TYR A 171 -8.91 -11.49 0.04
C TYR A 171 -8.39 -12.36 1.20
N LEU A 172 -8.21 -13.66 0.97
CA LEU A 172 -7.58 -14.55 1.94
C LEU A 172 -6.11 -14.18 2.18
N SER A 173 -5.35 -13.92 1.11
CA SER A 173 -3.96 -13.43 1.22
C SER A 173 -3.87 -12.08 1.93
N LEU A 174 -4.82 -11.18 1.69
CA LEU A 174 -4.92 -9.89 2.40
C LEU A 174 -5.21 -10.09 3.89
N SER A 175 -6.12 -11.01 4.22
CA SER A 175 -6.44 -11.37 5.61
C SER A 175 -5.23 -11.95 6.32
N LEU A 176 -4.52 -12.89 5.68
CA LEU A 176 -3.31 -13.49 6.22
C LEU A 176 -2.22 -12.44 6.47
N SER A 177 -2.02 -11.52 5.53
CA SER A 177 -1.08 -10.40 5.68
C SER A 177 -1.41 -9.52 6.89
N SER A 178 -2.70 -9.26 7.11
CA SER A 178 -3.19 -8.49 8.27
C SER A 178 -2.90 -9.23 9.60
N TYR A 179 -3.13 -10.55 9.64
CA TYR A 179 -2.80 -11.36 10.82
C TYR A 179 -1.29 -11.39 11.07
N SER A 180 -0.47 -11.53 10.03
CA SER A 180 0.99 -11.46 10.15
C SER A 180 1.45 -10.11 10.69
N SER A 181 0.87 -8.99 10.21
CA SER A 181 1.18 -7.66 10.74
C SER A 181 0.84 -7.55 12.24
N SER A 182 -0.36 -8.00 12.64
CA SER A 182 -0.76 -8.00 14.05
C SER A 182 0.13 -8.89 14.91
N PHE A 183 0.61 -10.02 14.36
CA PHE A 183 1.56 -10.89 15.04
C PHE A 183 2.90 -10.18 15.29
N VAL A 184 3.46 -9.50 14.27
CA VAL A 184 4.70 -8.72 14.41
C VAL A 184 4.55 -7.64 15.47
N VAL A 185 3.45 -6.87 15.44
CA VAL A 185 3.18 -5.83 16.45
C VAL A 185 3.09 -6.43 17.85
N ASN A 186 2.41 -7.56 18.02
CA ASN A 186 2.30 -8.24 19.30
C ASN A 186 3.64 -8.75 19.83
N VAL A 187 4.52 -9.27 18.97
CA VAL A 187 5.87 -9.70 19.38
C VAL A 187 6.68 -8.50 19.86
N VAL A 188 6.72 -7.43 19.06
CA VAL A 188 7.43 -6.19 19.43
C VAL A 188 6.88 -5.60 20.74
N HIS A 189 5.56 -5.62 20.93
CA HIS A 189 4.94 -5.10 22.14
C HIS A 189 5.26 -5.96 23.38
N LYS A 190 5.35 -7.28 23.23
CA LYS A 190 5.74 -8.19 24.32
C LYS A 190 7.20 -8.03 24.72
N ASP A 191 8.09 -7.78 23.76
CA ASP A 191 9.52 -7.55 24.04
C ASP A 191 9.78 -6.15 24.64
N CYS A 192 8.91 -5.17 24.36
CA CYS A 192 8.92 -3.82 24.96
C CYS A 192 7.98 -3.71 26.18
N HIS A 193 8.10 -4.61 27.16
CA HIS A 193 7.46 -4.46 28.46
C HIS A 193 8.25 -3.46 29.34
N PHE A 194 7.77 -2.22 29.42
CA PHE A 194 7.89 -1.37 30.61
C PHE A 194 6.51 -1.30 31.28
#